data_AF-U2LSJ4-F1
#
_entry.id   AF-U2LSJ4-F1
#
_cell.length_a   1.000
_cell.length_b   1.000
_cell.length_c   1.000
_cell.angle_alpha   90.00
_cell.angle_beta   90.00
_cell.angle_gamma   90.00
#
_symmetry.space_group_name_H-M   'P 1'
#
loop_
_entity.id
_entity.type
_entity.pdbx_description
1 polymer ?
#
loop_
_entity_poly.entity_id
_entity_poly.type
_entity_poly.pdbx_seq_one_letter_code
_entity_poly.pdbx_strand_id
1 'polypeptide(L)'
;MAENKARLMQGNEAIAEGAIAAGVTFFAGYPITPSTEIAEQMAKMLPQIGGTFLQMEDEIGAMGAILGASLAGAKVMDATSGPGFSLKQELIGYAACAEIPCVVVNVQRVGPSTGQPTAPSQGDVMQVRWGTHGDHPIIALSPWSVREAFDMAVMSVNYAERFRSPVILLTDEIVGHLRENVTLPSVDELNIYPRRLPTKTRAEGYQPFAVGEDLVPDVARFGDGYRIHVTGLLHDETGFPSGSPVVTETMLHRLHEKINRVGEEIIHTEESFMEDAEFAVVSYGGTARTAYEAVRTARADGIKVGFLRLKTIWPFADAAIGRLADRVKNILVAELNYGQLVGEVTRAAHGTPVRPCLKYNMLDFTPHEITAAIRQMSEEVRA
;
A
#
# COMPACT_ATOMS: atom_id res chain seq x y z
N MET A 1 -3.98 22.41 -22.92
CA MET A 1 -3.66 20.97 -22.92
C MET A 1 -2.14 20.87 -22.95
N ALA A 2 -1.51 20.54 -21.82
CA ALA A 2 -0.09 20.25 -21.84
C ALA A 2 0.08 18.89 -22.53
N GLU A 3 0.89 18.82 -23.59
CA GLU A 3 1.19 17.57 -24.29
C GLU A 3 1.69 16.52 -23.29
N ASN A 4 1.18 15.29 -23.38
CA ASN A 4 1.70 14.10 -22.68
C ASN A 4 3.11 13.81 -23.19
N LYS A 5 4.09 14.60 -22.71
CA LYS A 5 5.47 14.53 -23.14
C LYS A 5 6.25 13.67 -22.16
N ALA A 6 6.98 12.71 -22.70
CA ALA A 6 7.89 11.89 -21.91
C ALA A 6 8.92 12.80 -21.20
N ARG A 7 9.12 12.57 -19.90
CA ARG A 7 10.10 13.29 -19.09
C ARG A 7 10.80 12.34 -18.11
N LEU A 8 12.04 12.68 -17.77
CA LEU A 8 12.77 12.00 -16.71
C LEU A 8 12.17 12.40 -15.36
N MET A 9 11.75 11.41 -14.58
CA MET A 9 11.07 11.61 -13.30
C MET A 9 11.57 10.61 -12.27
N GLN A 10 11.64 11.03 -11.00
CA GLN A 10 11.96 10.15 -9.88
C GLN A 10 10.69 9.49 -9.30
N GLY A 11 10.80 8.30 -8.71
CA GLY A 11 9.68 7.59 -8.09
C GLY A 11 8.94 8.41 -7.02
N ASN A 12 9.66 9.03 -6.08
CA ASN A 12 9.06 9.90 -5.06
C ASN A 12 8.30 11.09 -5.68
N GLU A 13 8.84 11.70 -6.74
CA GLU A 13 8.14 12.76 -7.49
C GLU A 13 6.84 12.22 -8.10
N ALA A 14 6.87 11.00 -8.66
CA ALA A 14 5.72 10.38 -9.31
C ALA A 14 4.60 10.07 -8.31
N ILE A 15 4.94 9.66 -7.09
CA ILE A 15 3.98 9.46 -6.00
C ILE A 15 3.28 10.78 -5.67
N ALA A 16 4.04 11.87 -5.48
CA ALA A 16 3.48 13.18 -5.17
C ALA A 16 2.56 13.69 -6.28
N GLU A 17 2.97 13.59 -7.55
CA GLU A 17 2.12 14.00 -8.68
C GLU A 17 0.87 13.14 -8.82
N GLY A 18 0.96 11.83 -8.58
CA GLY A 18 -0.19 10.92 -8.60
C GLY A 18 -1.20 11.24 -7.50
N ALA A 19 -0.71 11.58 -6.30
CA ALA A 19 -1.55 12.01 -5.18
C ALA A 19 -2.33 13.29 -5.50
N ILE A 20 -1.65 14.30 -6.03
CA ILE A 20 -2.26 15.56 -6.46
C ILE A 20 -3.28 15.32 -7.58
N ALA A 21 -2.93 14.51 -8.58
CA ALA A 21 -3.83 14.16 -9.68
C ALA A 21 -5.10 13.43 -9.18
N ALA A 22 -5.02 12.68 -8.10
CA ALA A 22 -6.16 12.03 -7.44
C ALA A 22 -6.98 12.95 -6.51
N GLY A 23 -6.57 14.22 -6.40
CA GLY A 23 -7.29 15.26 -5.66
C GLY A 23 -6.84 15.40 -4.20
N VAL A 24 -5.64 14.97 -3.84
CA VAL A 24 -5.05 15.31 -2.52
C VAL A 24 -4.84 16.81 -2.43
N THR A 25 -5.40 17.43 -1.40
CA THR A 25 -5.31 18.88 -1.16
C THR A 25 -4.67 19.22 0.18
N PHE A 26 -4.29 18.22 0.98
CA PHE A 26 -3.63 18.44 2.25
C PHE A 26 -2.54 17.39 2.48
N PHE A 27 -1.36 17.86 2.88
CA PHE A 27 -0.25 17.03 3.29
C PHE A 27 0.31 17.54 4.61
N ALA A 28 0.57 16.63 5.54
CA ALA A 28 1.41 16.91 6.68
C ALA A 28 2.44 15.78 6.81
N GLY A 29 3.67 16.12 7.22
CA GLY A 29 4.76 15.15 7.33
C GLY A 29 5.90 15.66 8.19
N TYR A 30 6.80 14.74 8.55
CA TYR A 30 8.07 15.05 9.22
C TYR A 30 9.22 14.58 8.32
N PRO A 31 10.29 15.38 8.10
CA PRO A 31 11.35 15.02 7.17
C PRO A 31 12.09 13.74 7.58
N ILE A 32 12.06 12.73 6.71
CA ILE A 32 12.78 11.47 6.92
C ILE A 32 13.21 10.85 5.58
N THR A 33 14.51 10.58 5.42
CA THR A 33 15.04 9.84 4.25
C THR A 33 14.46 8.42 4.23
N PRO A 34 14.15 7.82 3.08
CA PRO A 34 14.20 8.34 1.71
C PRO A 34 12.83 8.85 1.20
N SER A 35 12.03 9.48 2.06
CA SER A 35 10.68 9.99 1.70
C SER A 35 10.62 11.50 1.49
N THR A 36 11.70 12.23 1.78
CA THR A 36 11.75 13.70 1.82
C THR A 36 11.33 14.34 0.50
N GLU A 37 11.70 13.77 -0.64
CA GLU A 37 11.36 14.31 -1.95
C GLU A 37 9.84 14.35 -2.20
N ILE A 38 9.06 13.44 -1.59
CA ILE A 38 7.59 13.51 -1.62
C ILE A 38 7.14 14.80 -0.94
N ALA A 39 7.64 15.06 0.29
CA ALA A 39 7.28 16.27 1.03
C ALA A 39 7.72 17.54 0.29
N GLU A 40 8.90 17.56 -0.33
CA GLU A 40 9.38 18.69 -1.13
C GLU A 40 8.47 18.99 -2.34
N GLN A 41 8.06 17.94 -3.07
CA GLN A 41 7.13 18.12 -4.19
C GLN A 41 5.76 18.58 -3.71
N MET A 42 5.24 18.03 -2.61
CA MET A 42 3.96 18.45 -2.03
C MET A 42 4.00 19.90 -1.55
N ALA A 43 5.09 20.33 -0.90
CA ALA A 43 5.31 21.72 -0.48
C ALA A 43 5.29 22.69 -1.67
N LYS A 44 5.82 22.26 -2.82
CA LYS A 44 5.81 23.05 -4.06
C LYS A 44 4.45 23.06 -4.76
N MET A 45 3.78 21.91 -4.86
CA MET A 45 2.60 21.74 -5.72
C MET A 45 1.29 22.13 -5.02
N LEU A 46 1.11 21.81 -3.74
CA LEU A 46 -0.15 22.05 -3.05
C LEU A 46 -0.58 23.53 -3.05
N PRO A 47 0.28 24.51 -2.75
CA PRO A 47 -0.12 25.92 -2.76
C PRO A 47 -0.63 26.39 -4.14
N GLN A 48 -0.15 25.77 -5.23
CA GLN A 48 -0.55 26.15 -6.60
C GLN A 48 -1.99 25.74 -6.92
N ILE A 49 -2.53 24.75 -6.19
CA ILE A 49 -3.93 24.30 -6.32
C ILE A 49 -4.80 24.72 -5.12
N GLY A 50 -4.29 25.63 -4.27
CA GLY A 50 -4.99 26.07 -3.06
C GLY A 50 -5.03 25.03 -1.94
N GLY A 51 -4.21 23.97 -2.03
CA GLY A 51 -4.00 23.00 -0.97
C GLY A 51 -3.00 23.46 0.08
N THR A 52 -2.84 22.66 1.13
CA THR A 52 -2.03 23.00 2.32
C THR A 52 -0.94 21.97 2.57
N PHE A 53 0.30 22.42 2.67
CA PHE A 53 1.43 21.64 3.16
C PHE A 53 1.79 22.07 4.58
N LEU A 54 2.01 21.12 5.49
CA LEU A 54 2.52 21.37 6.83
C LEU A 54 3.71 20.45 7.14
N GLN A 55 4.84 21.03 7.52
CA GLN A 55 5.88 20.29 8.22
C GLN A 55 5.53 20.28 9.71
N MET A 56 5.29 19.11 10.27
CA MET A 56 4.96 18.96 11.69
C MET A 56 6.22 18.74 12.53
N GLU A 57 6.06 18.78 13.85
CA GLU A 57 7.13 18.60 14.83
C GLU A 57 7.66 17.16 14.93
N ASP A 58 6.80 16.19 14.62
CA ASP A 58 7.12 14.75 14.57
C ASP A 58 6.08 13.99 13.72
N GLU A 59 6.27 12.68 13.57
CA GLU A 59 5.38 11.81 12.81
C GLU A 59 4.00 11.61 13.44
N ILE A 60 3.84 11.79 14.75
CA ILE A 60 2.56 11.68 15.45
C ILE A 60 1.72 12.92 15.16
N GLY A 61 2.30 14.11 15.29
CA GLY A 61 1.69 15.38 14.93
C GLY A 61 1.31 15.43 13.45
N ALA A 62 2.18 14.94 12.56
CA ALA A 62 1.86 14.75 11.13
C ALA A 62 0.62 13.89 10.90
N MET A 63 0.56 12.72 11.53
CA MET A 63 -0.58 11.83 11.37
C MET A 63 -1.86 12.44 11.95
N GLY A 64 -1.79 13.09 13.11
CA GLY A 64 -2.93 13.80 13.72
C GLY A 64 -3.47 14.92 12.82
N ALA A 65 -2.58 15.70 12.20
CA ALA A 65 -2.95 16.77 11.29
C ALA A 65 -3.68 16.25 10.05
N ILE A 66 -3.19 15.17 9.41
CA ILE A 66 -3.86 14.62 8.22
C ILE A 66 -5.22 14.01 8.57
N LEU A 67 -5.38 13.35 9.73
CA LEU A 67 -6.68 12.79 10.12
C LEU A 67 -7.70 13.90 10.40
N GLY A 68 -7.29 14.97 11.07
CA GLY A 68 -8.12 16.16 11.27
C GLY A 68 -8.56 16.81 9.95
N ALA A 69 -7.62 16.98 9.00
CA ALA A 69 -7.92 17.51 7.68
C ALA A 69 -8.86 16.60 6.88
N SER A 70 -8.71 15.27 7.03
CA SER A 70 -9.60 14.30 6.40
C SER A 70 -11.02 14.41 6.94
N LEU A 71 -11.20 14.51 8.26
CA LEU A 71 -12.51 14.76 8.87
C LEU A 71 -13.12 16.11 8.46
N ALA A 72 -12.31 17.11 8.14
CA ALA A 72 -12.76 18.39 7.58
C ALA A 72 -13.09 18.33 6.07
N GLY A 73 -12.81 17.21 5.39
CA GLY A 73 -13.22 16.99 4.00
C GLY A 73 -12.10 16.98 2.96
N ALA A 74 -10.84 17.19 3.35
CA ALA A 74 -9.71 17.10 2.43
C ALA A 74 -9.34 15.64 2.13
N LYS A 75 -8.94 15.33 0.89
CA LYS A 75 -8.18 14.11 0.63
C LYS A 75 -6.74 14.35 1.07
N VAL A 76 -6.18 13.42 1.83
CA VAL A 76 -4.95 13.65 2.59
C VAL A 76 -3.88 12.60 2.30
N MET A 77 -2.63 13.02 2.41
CA MET A 77 -1.47 12.14 2.32
C MET A 77 -0.41 12.52 3.36
N ASP A 78 0.30 11.52 3.87
CA ASP A 78 1.55 11.62 4.62
C ASP A 78 2.62 10.74 3.93
N ALA A 79 3.90 11.08 4.12
CA ALA A 79 5.02 10.27 3.66
C ALA A 79 6.05 10.08 4.78
N THR A 80 6.56 8.86 4.92
CA THR A 80 7.47 8.45 5.99
C THR A 80 8.35 7.27 5.56
N SER A 81 9.19 6.80 6.47
CA SER A 81 9.90 5.51 6.42
C SER A 81 9.70 4.73 7.73
N GLY A 82 10.27 3.52 7.86
CA GLY A 82 10.05 2.58 8.97
C GLY A 82 10.02 3.17 10.38
N PRO A 83 10.98 4.02 10.81
CA PRO A 83 10.95 4.64 12.14
C PRO A 83 9.71 5.52 12.35
N GLY A 84 9.44 6.41 11.41
CA GLY A 84 8.26 7.28 11.47
C GLY A 84 6.96 6.50 11.30
N PHE A 85 6.95 5.43 10.50
CA PHE A 85 5.82 4.52 10.37
C PHE A 85 5.48 3.83 11.70
N SER A 86 6.50 3.49 12.50
CA SER A 86 6.33 2.94 13.85
C SER A 86 5.62 3.92 14.78
N LEU A 87 5.97 5.22 14.71
CA LEU A 87 5.33 6.27 15.51
C LEU A 87 3.87 6.52 15.11
N LYS A 88 3.50 6.25 13.85
CA LYS A 88 2.14 6.46 13.33
C LYS A 88 1.16 5.32 13.66
N GLN A 89 1.62 4.18 14.19
CA GLN A 89 0.80 2.97 14.31
C GLN A 89 -0.46 3.13 15.16
N GLU A 90 -0.39 3.90 16.25
CA GLU A 90 -1.56 4.20 17.08
C GLU A 90 -2.64 4.94 16.27
N LEU A 91 -2.23 5.95 15.50
CA LEU A 91 -3.14 6.76 14.71
C LEU A 91 -3.59 6.09 13.41
N ILE A 92 -2.81 5.15 12.86
CA ILE A 92 -3.29 4.26 11.79
C ILE A 92 -4.41 3.36 12.31
N GLY A 93 -4.25 2.80 13.52
CA GLY A 93 -5.31 2.03 14.19
C GLY A 93 -6.56 2.88 14.47
N TYR A 94 -6.36 4.11 14.96
CA TYR A 94 -7.45 5.07 15.12
C TYR A 94 -8.16 5.38 13.81
N ALA A 95 -7.44 5.62 12.71
CA ALA A 95 -8.02 5.87 11.40
C ALA A 95 -8.82 4.67 10.87
N ALA A 96 -8.35 3.45 11.13
CA ALA A 96 -9.08 2.23 10.76
C ALA A 96 -10.37 2.07 11.58
N CYS A 97 -10.31 2.28 12.90
CA CYS A 97 -11.46 2.20 13.81
C CYS A 97 -12.52 3.27 13.49
N ALA A 98 -12.08 4.52 13.34
CA ALA A 98 -12.94 5.68 13.10
C ALA A 98 -13.29 5.91 11.61
N GLU A 99 -12.86 5.00 10.72
CA GLU A 99 -13.11 5.04 9.27
C GLU A 99 -12.76 6.40 8.63
N ILE A 100 -11.54 6.84 8.88
CA ILE A 100 -10.97 8.09 8.36
C ILE A 100 -10.11 7.74 7.14
N PRO A 101 -10.49 8.17 5.93
CA PRO A 101 -9.70 7.91 4.73
C PRO A 101 -8.39 8.70 4.77
N CYS A 102 -7.26 8.00 4.59
CA CYS A 102 -5.95 8.63 4.45
C CYS A 102 -4.99 7.72 3.69
N VAL A 103 -4.01 8.31 3.00
CA VAL A 103 -2.89 7.58 2.42
C VAL A 103 -1.63 7.86 3.21
N VAL A 104 -0.91 6.80 3.60
CA VAL A 104 0.42 6.89 4.20
C VAL A 104 1.40 6.21 3.27
N VAL A 105 2.37 6.96 2.76
CA VAL A 105 3.44 6.40 1.95
C VAL A 105 4.57 5.96 2.87
N ASN A 106 4.88 4.66 2.89
CA ASN A 106 6.06 4.14 3.58
C ASN A 106 7.13 3.83 2.54
N VAL A 107 8.16 4.68 2.45
CA VAL A 107 9.35 4.44 1.63
C VAL A 107 10.34 3.64 2.47
N GLN A 108 10.31 2.31 2.28
CA GLN A 108 11.08 1.39 3.11
C GLN A 108 12.58 1.59 2.93
N ARG A 109 13.30 1.51 4.05
CA ARG A 109 14.77 1.55 4.13
C ARG A 109 15.24 0.52 5.15
N VAL A 110 16.53 0.21 5.19
CA VAL A 110 17.08 -0.76 6.15
C VAL A 110 16.79 -0.33 7.60
N GLY A 111 16.13 -1.22 8.34
CA GLY A 111 16.00 -1.20 9.80
C GLY A 111 16.87 -2.30 10.47
N PRO A 112 16.59 -2.69 11.73
CA PRO A 112 15.61 -2.11 12.65
C PRO A 112 16.10 -0.77 13.25
N SER A 113 15.24 -0.09 14.02
CA SER A 113 15.53 1.22 14.62
C SER A 113 15.94 2.24 13.55
N THR A 114 16.94 3.11 13.79
CA THR A 114 17.46 4.03 12.77
C THR A 114 17.90 3.30 11.51
N GLY A 115 18.47 2.09 11.69
CA GLY A 115 19.01 1.25 10.65
C GLY A 115 20.02 1.97 9.76
N GLN A 116 19.90 1.82 8.44
CA GLN A 116 20.78 2.44 7.46
C GLN A 116 19.94 3.32 6.53
N PRO A 117 19.84 4.63 6.82
CA PRO A 117 18.84 5.52 6.22
C PRO A 117 18.84 5.60 4.69
N THR A 118 19.98 5.34 4.06
CA THR A 118 20.19 5.49 2.62
C THR A 118 20.27 4.15 1.90
N ALA A 119 19.93 3.04 2.57
CA ALA A 119 20.03 1.70 2.01
C ALA A 119 18.63 1.08 1.81
N PRO A 120 18.44 0.33 0.72
CA PRO A 120 17.15 -0.29 0.41
C PRO A 120 16.84 -1.47 1.31
N SER A 121 15.56 -1.62 1.63
CA SER A 121 15.00 -2.79 2.29
C SER A 121 13.52 -2.88 1.96
N GLN A 122 12.95 -4.06 2.18
CA GLN A 122 11.52 -4.29 2.16
C GLN A 122 11.08 -4.96 3.47
N GLY A 123 11.63 -4.47 4.59
CA GLY A 123 11.50 -5.05 5.93
C GLY A 123 10.25 -4.63 6.71
N ASP A 124 9.32 -3.90 6.11
CA ASP A 124 8.16 -3.35 6.84
C ASP A 124 6.83 -4.05 6.46
N VAL A 125 6.84 -5.06 5.59
CA VAL A 125 5.63 -5.78 5.12
C VAL A 125 4.74 -6.25 6.27
N MET A 126 5.32 -6.88 7.28
CA MET A 126 4.55 -7.35 8.44
C MET A 126 4.15 -6.21 9.37
N GLN A 127 4.93 -5.14 9.44
CA GLN A 127 4.56 -3.94 10.20
C GLN A 127 3.36 -3.24 9.58
N VAL A 128 3.20 -3.29 8.25
CA VAL A 128 2.02 -2.75 7.57
C VAL A 128 0.73 -3.45 8.00
N ARG A 129 0.77 -4.77 8.25
CA ARG A 129 -0.40 -5.55 8.67
C ARG A 129 -0.60 -5.59 10.19
N TRP A 130 0.49 -5.73 10.94
CA TRP A 130 0.47 -6.07 12.37
C TRP A 130 1.12 -5.00 13.26
N GLY A 131 1.44 -3.83 12.71
CA GLY A 131 2.12 -2.77 13.45
C GLY A 131 1.22 -2.07 14.48
N THR A 132 -0.09 -2.04 14.26
CA THR A 132 -1.06 -1.47 15.20
C THR A 132 -1.64 -2.54 16.13
N HIS A 133 -2.28 -2.09 17.21
CA HIS A 133 -2.91 -2.96 18.19
C HIS A 133 -4.38 -3.23 17.82
N GLY A 134 -4.87 -4.42 18.17
CA GLY A 134 -6.23 -4.85 17.83
C GLY A 134 -6.38 -5.31 16.38
N ASP A 135 -7.55 -5.85 16.06
CA ASP A 135 -7.83 -6.42 14.74
C ASP A 135 -8.41 -5.36 13.80
N HIS A 136 -7.77 -5.19 12.63
CA HIS A 136 -8.25 -4.31 11.57
C HIS A 136 -7.83 -4.84 10.19
N PRO A 137 -8.59 -4.55 9.13
CA PRO A 137 -8.10 -4.75 7.77
C PRO A 137 -7.16 -3.61 7.36
N ILE A 138 -6.30 -3.89 6.39
CA ILE A 138 -5.47 -2.86 5.75
C ILE A 138 -5.37 -3.15 4.25
N ILE A 139 -5.25 -2.07 3.46
CA ILE A 139 -4.91 -2.14 2.05
C ILE A 139 -3.49 -1.61 1.89
N ALA A 140 -2.63 -2.39 1.22
CA ALA A 140 -1.26 -2.03 0.95
C ALA A 140 -0.88 -2.36 -0.49
N LEU A 141 -0.39 -1.36 -1.23
CA LEU A 141 0.05 -1.48 -2.62
C LEU A 141 1.56 -1.24 -2.72
N SER A 142 2.25 -1.94 -3.63
CA SER A 142 3.70 -1.82 -3.79
C SER A 142 4.12 -1.68 -5.27
N PRO A 143 4.61 -0.50 -5.69
CA PRO A 143 5.03 -0.27 -7.08
C PRO A 143 6.45 -0.79 -7.32
N TRP A 144 6.77 -1.15 -8.56
CA TRP A 144 8.14 -1.53 -8.96
C TRP A 144 8.84 -0.53 -9.91
N SER A 145 8.13 0.51 -10.35
CA SER A 145 8.59 1.47 -11.36
C SER A 145 8.05 2.87 -11.08
N VAL A 146 8.64 3.89 -11.71
CA VAL A 146 8.24 5.29 -11.53
C VAL A 146 6.84 5.53 -12.07
N ARG A 147 6.50 4.94 -13.24
CA ARG A 147 5.15 5.05 -13.80
C ARG A 147 4.11 4.41 -12.89
N GLU A 148 4.42 3.22 -12.37
CA GLU A 148 3.50 2.51 -11.49
C GLU A 148 3.38 3.20 -10.12
N ALA A 149 4.43 3.86 -9.63
CA ALA A 149 4.37 4.67 -8.42
C ALA A 149 3.33 5.81 -8.52
N PHE A 150 3.23 6.46 -9.69
CA PHE A 150 2.14 7.41 -9.98
C PHE A 150 0.77 6.71 -9.97
N ASP A 151 0.62 5.63 -10.74
CA ASP A 151 -0.67 4.93 -10.88
C ASP A 151 -1.17 4.37 -9.54
N MET A 152 -0.26 3.83 -8.72
CA MET A 152 -0.58 3.31 -7.40
C MET A 152 -0.84 4.41 -6.37
N ALA A 153 -0.24 5.59 -6.49
CA ALA A 153 -0.63 6.74 -5.67
C ALA A 153 -2.08 7.14 -5.94
N VAL A 154 -2.49 7.20 -7.22
CA VAL A 154 -3.89 7.45 -7.61
C VAL A 154 -4.81 6.36 -7.06
N MET A 155 -4.43 5.10 -7.24
CA MET A 155 -5.20 3.96 -6.75
C MET A 155 -5.34 3.97 -5.21
N SER A 156 -4.27 4.35 -4.49
CA SER A 156 -4.25 4.40 -3.03
C SER A 156 -5.22 5.45 -2.51
N VAL A 157 -5.24 6.64 -3.12
CA VAL A 157 -6.22 7.69 -2.78
C VAL A 157 -7.65 7.21 -3.07
N ASN A 158 -7.87 6.57 -4.23
CA ASN A 158 -9.19 6.04 -4.57
C ASN A 158 -9.67 4.97 -3.59
N TYR A 159 -8.80 4.05 -3.16
CA TYR A 159 -9.14 3.03 -2.16
C TYR A 159 -9.36 3.61 -0.78
N ALA A 160 -8.56 4.61 -0.38
CA ALA A 160 -8.78 5.31 0.89
C ALA A 160 -10.18 5.92 0.91
N GLU A 161 -10.56 6.65 -0.14
CA GLU A 161 -11.88 7.28 -0.27
C GLU A 161 -13.03 6.27 -0.39
N ARG A 162 -12.84 5.22 -1.20
CA ARG A 162 -13.88 4.19 -1.43
C ARG A 162 -14.22 3.41 -0.18
N PHE A 163 -13.20 3.02 0.60
CA PHE A 163 -13.40 2.17 1.76
C PHE A 163 -13.42 2.94 3.07
N ARG A 164 -13.13 4.25 3.05
CA ARG A 164 -12.96 5.05 4.26
C ARG A 164 -12.02 4.37 5.27
N SER A 165 -10.84 4.02 4.78
CA SER A 165 -9.81 3.30 5.55
C SER A 165 -8.44 3.87 5.26
N PRO A 166 -7.46 3.69 6.16
CA PRO A 166 -6.07 3.96 5.84
C PRO A 166 -5.60 3.03 4.71
N VAL A 167 -4.89 3.59 3.74
CA VAL A 167 -4.20 2.84 2.68
C VAL A 167 -2.71 3.12 2.75
N ILE A 168 -1.92 2.05 2.70
CA ILE A 168 -0.46 2.16 2.71
C ILE A 168 0.06 2.02 1.29
N LEU A 169 0.77 3.05 0.80
CA LEU A 169 1.60 2.90 -0.39
C LEU A 169 2.99 2.46 0.05
N LEU A 170 3.26 1.16 -0.06
CA LEU A 170 4.48 0.50 0.41
C LEU A 170 5.50 0.43 -0.72
N THR A 171 6.30 1.48 -0.85
CA THR A 171 7.42 1.54 -1.79
C THR A 171 8.73 1.26 -1.05
N ASP A 172 9.87 1.27 -1.74
CA ASP A 172 11.18 1.09 -1.15
C ASP A 172 12.16 2.14 -1.68
N GLU A 173 13.32 2.28 -1.01
CA GLU A 173 14.35 3.25 -1.38
C GLU A 173 14.76 3.12 -2.87
N ILE A 174 14.79 1.89 -3.41
CA ILE A 174 15.12 1.63 -4.82
C ILE A 174 14.11 2.35 -5.70
N VAL A 175 12.82 2.04 -5.56
CA VAL A 175 11.76 2.62 -6.42
C VAL A 175 11.59 4.11 -6.14
N GLY A 176 11.68 4.52 -4.87
CA GLY A 176 11.57 5.92 -4.45
C GLY A 176 12.61 6.82 -5.12
N HIS A 177 13.85 6.35 -5.26
CA HIS A 177 14.94 7.12 -5.85
C HIS A 177 15.26 6.79 -7.32
N LEU A 178 14.69 5.72 -7.86
CA LEU A 178 14.77 5.36 -9.27
C LEU A 178 14.30 6.53 -10.16
N ARG A 179 15.00 6.75 -11.28
CA ARG A 179 14.62 7.71 -12.31
C ARG A 179 14.34 7.01 -13.64
N GLU A 180 13.20 7.31 -14.25
CA GLU A 180 12.78 6.73 -15.52
C GLU A 180 12.21 7.80 -16.44
N ASN A 181 12.28 7.54 -17.75
CA ASN A 181 11.54 8.33 -18.72
C ASN A 181 10.08 7.86 -18.72
N VAL A 182 9.18 8.72 -18.23
CA VAL A 182 7.76 8.38 -18.08
C VAL A 182 6.88 9.36 -18.86
N THR A 183 5.78 8.84 -19.39
CA THR A 183 4.66 9.65 -19.88
C THR A 183 3.52 9.44 -18.90
N LEU A 184 3.05 10.50 -18.25
CA LEU A 184 1.91 10.46 -17.33
C LEU A 184 0.61 10.72 -18.10
N PRO A 185 -0.53 10.20 -17.63
CA PRO A 185 -1.81 10.52 -18.23
C PRO A 185 -2.21 11.94 -17.82
N SER A 186 -3.08 12.57 -18.60
CA SER A 186 -3.75 13.80 -18.18
C SER A 186 -4.77 13.49 -17.09
N VAL A 187 -5.11 14.50 -16.27
CA VAL A 187 -6.07 14.33 -15.15
C VAL A 187 -7.44 13.85 -15.65
N ASP A 188 -7.87 14.28 -16.84
CA ASP A 188 -9.15 13.88 -17.44
C ASP A 188 -9.19 12.40 -17.87
N GLU A 189 -8.03 11.75 -18.01
CA GLU A 189 -7.92 10.31 -18.31
C GLU A 189 -7.98 9.45 -17.04
N LEU A 190 -7.98 10.06 -15.85
CA LEU A 190 -7.98 9.36 -14.57
C LEU A 190 -9.39 9.16 -14.03
N ASN A 191 -9.67 7.92 -13.61
CA ASN A 191 -10.87 7.61 -12.84
C ASN A 191 -10.64 7.96 -11.36
N ILE A 192 -11.15 9.11 -10.92
CA ILE A 192 -10.99 9.56 -9.53
C ILE A 192 -12.25 9.25 -8.73
N TYR A 193 -12.09 8.47 -7.65
CA TYR A 193 -13.19 8.17 -6.75
C TYR A 193 -13.54 9.42 -5.90
N PRO A 194 -14.80 9.87 -5.89
CA PRO A 194 -15.19 11.04 -5.11
C PRO A 194 -15.35 10.69 -3.62
N ARG A 195 -15.10 11.65 -2.73
CA ARG A 195 -15.48 11.49 -1.33
C ARG A 195 -17.00 11.45 -1.22
N ARG A 196 -17.55 10.34 -0.71
CA ARG A 196 -18.98 10.24 -0.43
C ARG A 196 -19.38 11.13 0.75
N LEU A 197 -20.57 11.72 0.65
CA LEU A 197 -21.15 12.62 1.64
C LEU A 197 -22.56 12.16 1.99
N PRO A 198 -23.08 12.54 3.18
CA PRO A 198 -24.45 12.23 3.56
C PRO A 198 -25.46 12.68 2.51
N THR A 199 -26.41 11.80 2.18
CA THR A 199 -27.57 12.12 1.33
C THR A 199 -28.80 12.53 2.15
N LYS A 200 -28.78 12.28 3.46
CA LYS A 200 -29.85 12.60 4.40
C LYS A 200 -29.40 13.69 5.37
N THR A 201 -30.31 14.56 5.74
CA THR A 201 -30.13 15.50 6.85
C THR A 201 -30.28 14.79 8.21
N ARG A 202 -29.88 15.46 9.30
CA ARG A 202 -30.14 14.95 10.67
C ARG A 202 -31.63 14.79 10.95
N ALA A 203 -32.49 15.68 10.43
CA ALA A 203 -33.93 15.61 10.64
C ALA A 203 -34.55 14.37 9.96
N GLU A 204 -33.91 13.87 8.91
CA GLU A 204 -34.29 12.66 8.18
C GLU A 204 -33.64 11.38 8.77
N GLY A 205 -33.04 11.49 9.96
CA GLY A 205 -32.46 10.35 10.69
C GLY A 205 -31.07 9.94 10.23
N TYR A 206 -30.27 10.87 9.69
CA TYR A 206 -28.86 10.61 9.39
C TYR A 206 -28.09 10.13 10.63
N GLN A 207 -27.35 9.02 10.47
CA GLN A 207 -26.43 8.46 11.45
C GLN A 207 -25.04 8.33 10.80
N PRO A 208 -23.96 8.83 11.43
CA PRO A 208 -22.67 8.96 10.76
C PRO A 208 -22.03 7.65 10.31
N PHE A 209 -22.23 6.58 11.07
CA PHE A 209 -21.63 5.27 10.82
C PHE A 209 -22.67 4.22 10.40
N ALA A 210 -23.88 4.64 10.05
CA ALA A 210 -24.81 3.76 9.36
C ALA A 210 -24.28 3.45 7.96
N VAL A 211 -24.41 2.19 7.55
CA VAL A 211 -23.82 1.69 6.31
C VAL A 211 -24.88 1.14 5.36
N GLY A 212 -24.58 1.21 4.06
CA GLY A 212 -25.36 0.55 3.02
C GLY A 212 -24.90 -0.89 2.79
N GLU A 213 -25.26 -1.43 1.63
CA GLU A 213 -24.89 -2.78 1.21
C GLU A 213 -23.37 -2.97 1.10
N ASP A 214 -22.61 -1.91 0.81
CA ASP A 214 -21.16 -1.94 0.67
C ASP A 214 -20.40 -1.84 2.01
N LEU A 215 -21.11 -1.69 3.12
CA LEU A 215 -20.56 -1.61 4.49
C LEU A 215 -19.70 -0.36 4.76
N VAL A 216 -19.75 0.65 3.88
CA VAL A 216 -19.00 1.90 4.00
C VAL A 216 -19.95 3.03 4.45
N PRO A 217 -19.64 3.77 5.53
CA PRO A 217 -20.48 4.87 6.00
C PRO A 217 -20.28 6.17 5.22
N ASP A 218 -21.33 6.98 5.12
CA ASP A 218 -21.31 8.31 4.51
C ASP A 218 -21.08 9.41 5.56
N VAL A 219 -19.91 9.42 6.18
CA VAL A 219 -19.59 10.36 7.29
C VAL A 219 -19.49 11.81 6.78
N ALA A 220 -20.29 12.70 7.36
CA ALA A 220 -20.28 14.14 7.15
C ALA A 220 -18.93 14.79 7.49
N ARG A 221 -18.66 15.96 6.90
CA ARG A 221 -17.48 16.74 7.26
C ARG A 221 -17.70 17.50 8.56
N PHE A 222 -16.61 17.71 9.29
CA PHE A 222 -16.61 18.69 10.38
C PHE A 222 -16.84 20.09 9.81
N GLY A 223 -17.75 20.85 10.44
CA GLY A 223 -18.14 22.19 9.98
C GLY A 223 -19.43 22.24 9.16
N ASP A 224 -19.89 21.13 8.58
CA ASP A 224 -21.11 21.09 7.74
C ASP A 224 -22.42 21.11 8.54
N GLY A 225 -22.37 21.34 9.87
CA GLY A 225 -23.56 21.45 10.72
C GLY A 225 -24.19 20.13 11.17
N TYR A 226 -23.65 18.98 10.76
CA TYR A 226 -24.15 17.64 11.12
C TYR A 226 -23.85 17.22 12.57
N ARG A 227 -22.94 17.89 13.28
CA ARG A 227 -22.60 17.65 14.70
C ARG A 227 -22.34 16.16 14.99
N ILE A 228 -21.45 15.56 14.21
CA ILE A 228 -21.08 14.14 14.34
C ILE A 228 -20.08 13.93 15.49
N HIS A 229 -20.04 12.72 16.04
CA HIS A 229 -19.05 12.29 17.03
C HIS A 229 -18.12 11.26 16.38
N VAL A 230 -16.81 11.42 16.55
CA VAL A 230 -15.79 10.50 16.03
C VAL A 230 -14.87 10.14 17.17
N THR A 231 -14.61 8.85 17.37
CA THR A 231 -13.93 8.33 18.56
C THR A 231 -13.13 7.07 18.20
N GLY A 232 -12.08 6.78 18.97
CA GLY A 232 -11.29 5.55 18.83
C GLY A 232 -11.88 4.37 19.60
N LEU A 233 -12.95 4.62 20.37
CA LEU A 233 -13.71 3.58 21.06
C LEU A 233 -14.66 2.89 20.08
N LEU A 234 -14.92 1.60 20.27
CA LEU A 234 -15.96 0.91 19.52
C LEU A 234 -17.31 1.58 19.77
N HIS A 235 -18.05 1.78 18.69
CA HIS A 235 -19.27 2.58 18.66
C HIS A 235 -20.33 1.95 17.76
N ASP A 236 -21.58 2.36 17.97
CA ASP A 236 -22.68 2.00 17.08
C ASP A 236 -22.77 2.98 15.89
N GLU A 237 -23.84 2.90 15.10
CA GLU A 237 -24.06 3.75 13.93
C GLU A 237 -24.12 5.25 14.24
N THR A 238 -24.39 5.62 15.50
CA THR A 238 -24.44 7.03 15.94
C THR A 238 -23.06 7.65 16.10
N GLY A 239 -22.03 6.80 16.22
CA GLY A 239 -20.65 7.20 16.54
C GLY A 239 -20.36 7.30 18.03
N PHE A 240 -21.35 7.14 18.91
CA PHE A 240 -21.13 7.16 20.36
C PHE A 240 -20.58 5.82 20.89
N PRO A 241 -19.63 5.84 21.84
CA PRO A 241 -19.04 4.64 22.38
C PRO A 241 -20.06 3.66 22.97
N SER A 242 -19.84 2.37 22.78
CA SER A 242 -20.66 1.31 23.34
C SER A 242 -19.80 0.21 23.94
N GLY A 243 -20.11 -0.20 25.17
CA GLY A 243 -19.50 -1.37 25.84
C GLY A 243 -20.21 -2.69 25.53
N SER A 244 -21.13 -2.71 24.57
CA SER A 244 -21.94 -3.90 24.25
C SER A 244 -21.13 -4.94 23.46
N PRO A 245 -21.09 -6.21 23.89
CA PRO A 245 -20.46 -7.29 23.13
C PRO A 245 -20.99 -7.41 21.69
N VAL A 246 -22.30 -7.19 21.49
CA VAL A 246 -22.93 -7.29 20.17
C VAL A 246 -22.47 -6.15 19.25
N VAL A 247 -22.35 -4.94 19.79
CA VAL A 247 -21.85 -3.78 19.01
C VAL A 247 -20.40 -4.01 18.63
N THR A 248 -19.57 -4.50 19.55
CA THR A 248 -18.18 -4.86 19.31
C THR A 248 -18.04 -5.89 18.19
N GLU A 249 -18.75 -7.01 18.28
CA GLU A 249 -18.72 -8.07 17.27
C GLU A 249 -19.18 -7.54 15.90
N THR A 250 -20.29 -6.80 15.87
CA THR A 250 -20.86 -6.24 14.65
C THR A 250 -19.91 -5.26 13.97
N MET A 251 -19.32 -4.33 14.74
CA MET A 251 -18.40 -3.33 14.21
C MET A 251 -17.12 -3.98 13.68
N LEU A 252 -16.49 -4.87 14.45
CA LEU A 252 -15.26 -5.54 14.02
C LEU A 252 -15.49 -6.43 12.80
N HIS A 253 -16.57 -7.21 12.78
CA HIS A 253 -16.94 -8.02 11.62
C HIS A 253 -17.15 -7.13 10.38
N ARG A 254 -17.90 -6.03 10.52
CA ARG A 254 -18.14 -5.09 9.42
C ARG A 254 -16.86 -4.48 8.88
N LEU A 255 -15.95 -4.02 9.76
CA LEU A 255 -14.69 -3.43 9.33
C LEU A 255 -13.92 -4.40 8.43
N HIS A 256 -13.78 -5.67 8.84
CA HIS A 256 -13.11 -6.69 8.03
C HIS A 256 -13.89 -7.03 6.76
N GLU A 257 -15.19 -7.26 6.86
CA GLU A 257 -16.03 -7.68 5.74
C GLU A 257 -16.11 -6.63 4.64
N LYS A 258 -16.04 -5.34 4.97
CA LYS A 258 -15.94 -4.22 4.03
C LYS A 258 -14.82 -4.41 3.01
N ILE A 259 -13.69 -4.99 3.43
CA ILE A 259 -12.53 -5.25 2.58
C ILE A 259 -12.57 -6.67 2.01
N ASN A 260 -12.85 -7.67 2.85
CA ASN A 260 -12.80 -9.09 2.47
C ASN A 260 -13.77 -9.43 1.32
N ARG A 261 -14.99 -8.88 1.36
CA ARG A 261 -16.02 -9.20 0.36
C ARG A 261 -15.70 -8.74 -1.05
N VAL A 262 -14.83 -7.73 -1.16
CA VAL A 262 -14.40 -7.18 -2.44
C VAL A 262 -13.32 -8.06 -3.06
N GLY A 263 -12.54 -8.75 -2.22
CA GLY A 263 -11.64 -9.83 -2.61
C GLY A 263 -10.72 -9.44 -3.76
N GLU A 264 -10.74 -10.26 -4.83
CA GLU A 264 -9.86 -10.14 -5.99
C GLU A 264 -9.97 -8.79 -6.74
N GLU A 265 -11.04 -7.99 -6.55
CA GLU A 265 -11.15 -6.68 -7.23
C GLU A 265 -10.05 -5.70 -6.80
N ILE A 266 -9.55 -5.81 -5.57
CA ILE A 266 -8.48 -4.95 -5.03
C ILE A 266 -7.13 -5.67 -4.89
N ILE A 267 -7.08 -6.96 -5.27
CA ILE A 267 -5.86 -7.77 -5.24
C ILE A 267 -5.27 -7.79 -6.65
N HIS A 268 -4.22 -7.00 -6.83
CA HIS A 268 -3.52 -6.88 -8.10
C HIS A 268 -2.30 -7.78 -8.10
N THR A 269 -2.20 -8.64 -9.13
CA THR A 269 -1.00 -9.42 -9.43
C THR A 269 -0.70 -9.35 -10.93
N GLU A 270 0.52 -9.70 -11.30
CA GLU A 270 0.95 -9.74 -12.69
C GLU A 270 1.75 -11.03 -12.91
N GLU A 271 1.33 -11.83 -13.90
CA GLU A 271 1.99 -13.08 -14.28
C GLU A 271 2.83 -12.87 -15.55
N SER A 272 3.95 -13.59 -15.66
CA SER A 272 4.77 -13.65 -16.87
C SER A 272 5.41 -15.03 -17.01
N PHE A 273 5.50 -15.54 -18.24
CA PHE A 273 6.12 -16.83 -18.57
C PHE A 273 5.49 -18.03 -17.81
N MET A 274 4.19 -17.98 -17.57
CA MET A 274 3.48 -18.98 -16.75
C MET A 274 2.88 -20.14 -17.57
N GLU A 275 2.82 -20.02 -18.89
CA GLU A 275 2.11 -20.95 -19.77
C GLU A 275 2.72 -22.36 -19.78
N ASP A 276 4.05 -22.46 -19.69
CA ASP A 276 4.80 -23.72 -19.65
C ASP A 276 5.62 -23.88 -18.36
N ALA A 277 5.40 -23.03 -17.35
CA ALA A 277 6.21 -22.98 -16.14
C ALA A 277 6.11 -24.28 -15.30
N GLU A 278 7.27 -24.83 -14.95
CA GLU A 278 7.41 -25.90 -13.95
C GLU A 278 7.86 -25.35 -12.58
N PHE A 279 8.37 -24.13 -12.55
CA PHE A 279 8.83 -23.41 -11.36
C PHE A 279 8.29 -21.98 -11.40
N ALA A 280 8.20 -21.30 -10.25
CA ALA A 280 7.84 -19.89 -10.23
C ALA A 280 8.73 -19.06 -9.31
N VAL A 281 8.90 -17.79 -9.65
CA VAL A 281 9.44 -16.77 -8.75
C VAL A 281 8.31 -15.82 -8.33
N VAL A 282 8.16 -15.58 -7.03
CA VAL A 282 7.25 -14.60 -6.45
C VAL A 282 8.05 -13.45 -5.85
N SER A 283 7.68 -12.21 -6.17
CA SER A 283 8.33 -11.01 -5.63
C SER A 283 7.42 -9.77 -5.71
N TYR A 284 7.86 -8.65 -5.15
CA TYR A 284 7.16 -7.36 -5.12
C TYR A 284 8.15 -6.19 -5.04
N GLY A 285 7.64 -4.96 -5.21
CA GLY A 285 8.43 -3.73 -5.10
C GLY A 285 9.62 -3.69 -6.05
N GLY A 286 10.70 -3.00 -5.64
CA GLY A 286 11.94 -2.91 -6.43
C GLY A 286 12.57 -4.28 -6.75
N THR A 287 12.54 -5.22 -5.80
CA THR A 287 13.07 -6.59 -6.00
C THR A 287 12.42 -7.32 -7.17
N ALA A 288 11.12 -7.10 -7.39
CA ALA A 288 10.38 -7.72 -8.50
C ALA A 288 10.99 -7.42 -9.87
N ARG A 289 11.58 -6.23 -10.04
CA ARG A 289 12.20 -5.84 -11.30
C ARG A 289 13.45 -6.67 -11.60
N THR A 290 14.30 -6.85 -10.59
CA THR A 290 15.49 -7.71 -10.71
C THR A 290 15.08 -9.17 -10.91
N ALA A 291 14.06 -9.63 -10.18
CA ALA A 291 13.53 -10.99 -10.30
C ALA A 291 13.00 -11.28 -11.72
N TYR A 292 12.31 -10.32 -12.34
CA TYR A 292 11.83 -10.43 -13.71
C TYR A 292 12.98 -10.66 -14.71
N GLU A 293 14.08 -9.91 -14.61
CA GLU A 293 15.25 -10.11 -15.48
C GLU A 293 15.97 -11.44 -15.19
N ALA A 294 16.02 -11.87 -13.94
CA ALA A 294 16.55 -13.18 -13.56
C ALA A 294 15.73 -14.33 -14.16
N VAL A 295 14.39 -14.22 -14.14
CA VAL A 295 13.48 -15.18 -14.79
C VAL A 295 13.72 -15.21 -16.30
N ARG A 296 13.85 -14.05 -16.96
CA ARG A 296 14.19 -13.99 -18.39
C ARG A 296 15.52 -14.68 -18.71
N THR A 297 16.53 -14.47 -17.88
CA THR A 297 17.85 -15.11 -18.02
C THR A 297 17.74 -16.62 -17.85
N ALA A 298 17.10 -17.10 -16.78
CA ALA A 298 16.91 -18.53 -16.54
C ALA A 298 16.07 -19.21 -17.65
N ARG A 299 15.09 -18.49 -18.21
CA ARG A 299 14.32 -18.95 -19.38
C ARG A 299 15.19 -19.11 -20.62
N ALA A 300 16.11 -18.18 -20.87
CA ALA A 300 17.08 -18.30 -21.96
C ALA A 300 18.01 -19.51 -21.80
N ASP A 301 18.27 -19.93 -20.56
CA ASP A 301 19.01 -21.16 -20.24
C ASP A 301 18.15 -22.44 -20.32
N GLY A 302 16.89 -22.34 -20.73
CA GLY A 302 15.97 -23.47 -20.89
C GLY A 302 15.28 -23.93 -19.61
N ILE A 303 15.35 -23.17 -18.52
CA ILE A 303 14.59 -23.45 -17.30
C ILE A 303 13.17 -22.92 -17.49
N LYS A 304 12.16 -23.78 -17.37
CA LYS A 304 10.75 -23.40 -17.42
C LYS A 304 10.30 -22.75 -16.11
N VAL A 305 10.76 -21.54 -15.87
CA VAL A 305 10.40 -20.74 -14.69
C VAL A 305 9.49 -19.59 -15.10
N GLY A 306 8.37 -19.43 -14.38
CA GLY A 306 7.46 -18.31 -14.49
C GLY A 306 7.68 -17.26 -13.40
N PHE A 307 6.97 -16.15 -13.51
CA PHE A 307 7.04 -15.04 -12.57
C PHE A 307 5.64 -14.60 -12.17
N LEU A 308 5.42 -14.41 -10.87
CA LEU A 308 4.24 -13.79 -10.29
C LEU A 308 4.66 -12.59 -9.44
N ARG A 309 4.25 -11.40 -9.85
CA ARG A 309 4.49 -10.15 -9.13
C ARG A 309 3.28 -9.80 -8.29
N LEU A 310 3.50 -9.55 -7.01
CA LEU A 310 2.46 -9.00 -6.13
C LEU A 310 2.50 -7.48 -6.19
N LYS A 311 1.38 -6.87 -6.60
CA LYS A 311 1.16 -5.42 -6.59
C LYS A 311 0.37 -4.99 -5.37
N THR A 312 -0.59 -5.82 -4.95
CA THR A 312 -1.22 -5.73 -3.63
C THR A 312 -0.47 -6.64 -2.66
N ILE A 313 0.01 -6.08 -1.55
CA ILE A 313 0.64 -6.82 -0.45
C ILE A 313 -0.43 -7.26 0.55
N TRP A 314 -1.37 -6.36 0.85
CA TRP A 314 -2.52 -6.63 1.71
C TRP A 314 -3.79 -6.04 1.10
N PRO A 315 -4.95 -6.74 1.11
CA PRO A 315 -5.12 -8.15 1.47
C PRO A 315 -4.24 -9.09 0.66
N PHE A 316 -3.83 -10.21 1.26
CA PHE A 316 -2.88 -11.12 0.61
C PHE A 316 -3.54 -11.89 -0.54
N ALA A 317 -2.76 -12.16 -1.58
CA ALA A 317 -3.24 -12.81 -2.79
C ALA A 317 -3.33 -14.35 -2.65
N ASP A 318 -4.03 -14.83 -1.61
CA ASP A 318 -4.17 -16.25 -1.29
C ASP A 318 -4.60 -17.08 -2.52
N ALA A 319 -5.64 -16.65 -3.22
CA ALA A 319 -6.16 -17.39 -4.37
C ALA A 319 -5.18 -17.41 -5.56
N ALA A 320 -4.43 -16.32 -5.78
CA ALA A 320 -3.41 -16.28 -6.82
C ALA A 320 -2.23 -17.22 -6.51
N ILE A 321 -1.77 -17.24 -5.25
CA ILE A 321 -0.71 -18.15 -4.81
C ILE A 321 -1.17 -19.62 -4.86
N GLY A 322 -2.42 -19.92 -4.47
CA GLY A 322 -2.98 -21.26 -4.60
C GLY A 322 -3.03 -21.73 -6.06
N ARG A 323 -3.55 -20.88 -6.97
CA ARG A 323 -3.55 -21.17 -8.42
C ARG A 323 -2.15 -21.35 -9.00
N LEU A 324 -1.16 -20.61 -8.49
CA LEU A 324 0.25 -20.77 -8.87
C LEU A 324 0.78 -22.12 -8.40
N ALA A 325 0.53 -22.46 -7.14
CA ALA A 325 1.00 -23.69 -6.49
C ALA A 325 0.46 -24.96 -7.15
N ASP A 326 -0.76 -24.93 -7.70
CA ASP A 326 -1.34 -26.04 -8.47
C ASP A 326 -0.62 -26.33 -9.79
N ARG A 327 0.15 -25.36 -10.31
CA ARG A 327 0.79 -25.44 -11.64
C ARG A 327 2.28 -25.77 -11.58
N VAL A 328 2.96 -25.39 -10.50
CA VAL A 328 4.42 -25.46 -10.41
C VAL A 328 4.89 -26.44 -9.34
N LYS A 329 6.10 -26.97 -9.53
CA LYS A 329 6.72 -27.94 -8.62
C LYS A 329 7.32 -27.27 -7.39
N ASN A 330 7.86 -26.07 -7.54
CA ASN A 330 8.41 -25.24 -6.45
C ASN A 330 8.20 -23.76 -6.74
N ILE A 331 8.15 -22.97 -5.68
CA ILE A 331 8.10 -21.51 -5.71
C ILE A 331 9.36 -20.95 -5.04
N LEU A 332 10.03 -19.99 -5.67
CA LEU A 332 11.09 -19.19 -5.09
C LEU A 332 10.54 -17.82 -4.70
N VAL A 333 10.76 -17.36 -3.48
CA VAL A 333 10.34 -16.01 -3.05
C VAL A 333 11.57 -15.12 -2.94
N ALA A 334 11.66 -14.10 -3.79
CA ALA A 334 12.75 -13.13 -3.78
C ALA A 334 12.31 -11.85 -3.06
N GLU A 335 12.94 -11.53 -1.93
CA GLU A 335 12.58 -10.36 -1.12
C GLU A 335 13.79 -9.74 -0.37
N LEU A 336 13.77 -8.41 -0.19
CA LEU A 336 14.82 -7.64 0.47
C LEU A 336 14.61 -7.51 1.99
N ASN A 337 14.33 -8.63 2.64
CA ASN A 337 14.15 -8.75 4.08
C ASN A 337 14.48 -10.17 4.56
N TYR A 338 14.30 -10.44 5.86
CA TYR A 338 14.60 -11.73 6.48
C TYR A 338 13.41 -12.72 6.47
N GLY A 339 12.59 -12.71 5.42
CA GLY A 339 11.51 -13.69 5.21
C GLY A 339 10.13 -13.25 5.67
N GLN A 340 9.68 -12.05 5.34
CA GLN A 340 8.34 -11.56 5.72
C GLN A 340 7.24 -12.02 4.76
N LEU A 341 7.48 -11.98 3.45
CA LEU A 341 6.51 -12.41 2.45
C LEU A 341 6.52 -13.92 2.26
N VAL A 342 7.69 -14.57 2.32
CA VAL A 342 7.83 -16.02 2.09
C VAL A 342 6.95 -16.84 3.04
N GLY A 343 6.72 -16.37 4.27
CA GLY A 343 5.82 -17.03 5.22
C GLY A 343 4.38 -17.09 4.72
N GLU A 344 3.85 -15.98 4.19
CA GLU A 344 2.50 -15.92 3.64
C GLU A 344 2.37 -16.72 2.34
N VAL A 345 3.38 -16.65 1.47
CA VAL A 345 3.42 -17.48 0.25
C VAL A 345 3.42 -18.96 0.62
N THR A 346 4.21 -19.37 1.62
CA THR A 346 4.23 -20.76 2.11
C THR A 346 2.87 -21.19 2.64
N ARG A 347 2.20 -20.33 3.41
CA ARG A 347 0.85 -20.58 3.93
C ARG A 347 -0.17 -20.79 2.79
N ALA A 348 -0.11 -19.97 1.74
CA ALA A 348 -1.04 -20.03 0.62
C ALA A 348 -0.66 -21.05 -0.47
N ALA A 349 0.54 -21.63 -0.43
CA ALA A 349 1.02 -22.60 -1.42
C ALA A 349 0.49 -24.03 -1.21
N HIS A 350 -0.34 -24.28 -0.19
CA HIS A 350 -1.03 -25.55 0.06
C HIS A 350 -0.16 -26.83 -0.01
N GLY A 351 1.11 -26.71 0.39
CA GLY A 351 2.07 -27.83 0.43
C GLY A 351 3.07 -27.87 -0.73
N THR A 352 2.88 -27.07 -1.78
CA THR A 352 3.92 -26.86 -2.79
C THR A 352 5.16 -26.24 -2.14
N PRO A 353 6.36 -26.80 -2.29
CA PRO A 353 7.53 -26.29 -1.58
C PRO A 353 7.89 -24.87 -1.99
N VAL A 354 8.14 -24.04 -0.98
CA VAL A 354 8.51 -22.63 -1.13
C VAL A 354 9.93 -22.44 -0.62
N ARG A 355 10.77 -21.81 -1.44
CA ARG A 355 12.19 -21.57 -1.14
C ARG A 355 12.43 -20.07 -0.96
N PRO A 356 13.08 -19.67 0.14
CA PRO A 356 13.44 -18.28 0.36
C PRO A 356 14.69 -17.90 -0.45
N CYS A 357 14.62 -16.77 -1.16
CA CYS A 357 15.76 -16.06 -1.76
C CYS A 357 15.83 -14.68 -1.10
N LEU A 358 16.54 -14.61 0.02
CA LEU A 358 16.52 -13.45 0.93
C LEU A 358 17.81 -12.66 0.81
N LYS A 359 17.69 -11.33 0.84
CA LYS A 359 18.83 -10.44 0.94
C LYS A 359 18.51 -9.29 1.89
N TYR A 360 19.43 -9.00 2.80
CA TYR A 360 19.22 -8.07 3.92
C TYR A 360 20.55 -7.43 4.34
N ASN A 361 21.44 -7.22 3.37
CA ASN A 361 22.80 -6.74 3.58
C ASN A 361 23.01 -5.31 3.04
N MET A 362 21.94 -4.50 2.98
CA MET A 362 21.92 -3.12 2.47
C MET A 362 22.08 -2.97 0.95
N LEU A 363 22.29 -4.06 0.20
CA LEU A 363 22.40 -4.03 -1.25
C LEU A 363 21.13 -4.59 -1.89
N ASP A 364 20.77 -4.04 -3.04
CA ASP A 364 19.77 -4.60 -3.93
C ASP A 364 20.25 -5.92 -4.55
N PHE A 365 19.32 -6.73 -5.03
CA PHE A 365 19.68 -7.95 -5.76
C PHE A 365 20.31 -7.60 -7.12
N THR A 366 21.32 -8.37 -7.49
CA THR A 366 21.71 -8.54 -8.89
C THR A 366 20.85 -9.62 -9.55
N PRO A 367 20.58 -9.55 -10.87
CA PRO A 367 19.86 -10.62 -11.56
C PRO A 367 20.56 -11.99 -11.44
N HIS A 368 21.90 -11.99 -11.33
CA HIS A 368 22.69 -13.21 -11.19
C HIS A 368 22.41 -13.96 -9.88
N GLU A 369 22.29 -13.25 -8.76
CA GLU A 369 21.97 -13.87 -7.46
C GLU A 369 20.64 -14.64 -7.51
N ILE A 370 19.61 -14.02 -8.07
CA ILE A 370 18.28 -14.65 -8.21
C ILE A 370 18.33 -15.78 -9.26
N THR A 371 19.04 -15.60 -10.38
CA THR A 371 19.20 -16.64 -11.41
C THR A 371 19.90 -17.88 -10.86
N ALA A 372 20.93 -17.70 -10.02
CA ALA A 372 21.61 -18.80 -9.35
C ALA A 372 20.68 -19.57 -8.42
N ALA A 373 19.84 -18.86 -7.65
CA ALA A 373 18.83 -19.50 -6.79
C ALA A 373 17.77 -20.27 -7.60
N ILE A 374 17.34 -19.75 -8.75
CA ILE A 374 16.44 -20.46 -9.68
C ILE A 374 17.09 -21.75 -10.19
N ARG A 375 18.35 -21.69 -10.63
CA ARG A 375 19.11 -22.87 -11.13
C ARG A 375 19.21 -23.94 -10.06
N GLN A 376 19.64 -23.55 -8.86
CA GLN A 376 19.73 -24.46 -7.72
C GLN A 376 18.38 -25.13 -7.43
N MET A 377 17.29 -24.36 -7.35
CA MET A 377 15.95 -24.91 -7.14
C MET A 377 15.52 -25.89 -8.25
N SER A 378 15.88 -25.62 -9.51
CA SER A 378 15.58 -26.49 -10.64
C SER A 378 16.38 -27.80 -10.61
N GLU A 379 17.65 -27.75 -10.21
CA GLU A 379 18.53 -28.93 -10.14
C GLU A 379 18.10 -29.88 -9.02
N GLU A 380 17.75 -29.35 -7.84
CA GLU A 380 17.33 -30.16 -6.69
C GLU A 380 16.02 -30.94 -6.92
N VAL A 381 15.18 -30.53 -7.87
CA VAL A 381 13.96 -31.28 -8.26
C VAL A 381 14.23 -32.35 -9.31
N ARG A 382 15.33 -32.21 -10.06
CA ARG A 382 15.73 -33.18 -11.08
C ARG A 382 16.58 -34.33 -10.52
N ALA A 383 17.24 -34.10 -9.38
CA ALA A 383 17.94 -35.10 -8.60
C ALA A 383 16.96 -35.93 -7.77
#